data_AF-A0AAF0TFJ8-F1
#
_entry.id   AF-A0AAF0TFJ8-F1
#
_cell.length_a   1.000
_cell.length_b   1.000
_cell.length_c   1.000
_cell.angle_alpha   90.00
_cell.angle_beta   90.00
_cell.angle_gamma   90.00
#
_symmetry.space_group_name_H-M   'P 1'
#
loop_
_entity.id
_entity.type
_entity.pdbx_description
1 polymer ?
#
loop_
_entity_poly.entity_id
_entity_poly.type
_entity_poly.pdbx_seq_one_letter_code
_entity_poly.pdbx_strand_id
1 'polypeptide(L)'
;MIQIFIGDPSLITPTEDVQVMRDLTYNELPIAILDRQVRKLRNKEVPSVKVLGRNQQVEEVTWQAEQVMKSKYPYLFQSKGND
;
A
#
# COMPACT_ATOMS: atom_id res chain seq x y z
N MET A 1 15.07 -26.07 -19.83
CA MET A 1 14.06 -26.63 -18.90
C MET A 1 14.19 -25.89 -17.59
N ILE A 2 13.14 -25.19 -17.16
CA ILE A 2 13.14 -24.42 -15.91
C ILE A 2 12.45 -25.29 -14.86
N GLN A 3 13.15 -25.56 -13.75
CA GLN A 3 12.65 -26.37 -12.66
C GLN A 3 12.03 -25.43 -11.61
N ILE A 4 10.70 -25.39 -11.56
CA ILE A 4 9.95 -24.56 -10.62
C ILE A 4 9.76 -25.39 -9.35
N PHE A 5 10.43 -24.98 -8.27
CA PHE A 5 10.31 -25.62 -6.96
C PHE A 5 9.03 -25.10 -6.29
N ILE A 6 7.98 -25.92 -6.26
CA ILE A 6 6.72 -25.63 -5.57
C ILE A 6 6.91 -26.10 -4.13
N GLY A 7 7.08 -25.16 -3.19
CA GLY A 7 7.11 -25.44 -1.76
C GLY A 7 5.75 -25.95 -1.27
N ASP A 8 5.78 -26.86 -0.30
CA ASP A 8 4.66 -27.61 0.24
C ASP A 8 3.35 -26.80 0.50
N PRO A 9 2.18 -27.36 0.15
CA PRO A 9 0.88 -26.72 0.33
C PRO A 9 0.32 -26.77 1.76
N SER A 10 1.11 -27.20 2.75
CA SER A 10 0.63 -27.54 4.11
C SER A 10 0.70 -26.38 5.13
N LEU A 11 1.12 -25.19 4.73
CA LEU A 11 1.17 -23.98 5.59
C LEU A 11 0.05 -22.97 5.32
N ILE A 12 -1.07 -23.41 4.76
CA ILE A 12 -2.24 -22.56 4.54
C ILE A 12 -3.12 -22.64 5.79
N THR A 13 -2.80 -21.82 6.79
CA THR A 13 -3.70 -21.54 7.91
C THR A 13 -4.96 -20.87 7.35
N PRO A 14 -6.19 -21.34 7.66
CA PRO A 14 -7.40 -20.73 7.14
C PRO A 14 -7.60 -19.41 7.88
N THR A 15 -7.12 -18.31 7.31
CA THR A 15 -7.45 -16.98 7.81
C THR A 15 -8.75 -16.54 7.17
N GLU A 16 -9.70 -16.39 8.07
CA GLU A 16 -11.08 -16.00 7.87
C GLU A 16 -11.21 -14.78 6.95
N ASP A 17 -12.10 -14.93 5.97
CA ASP A 17 -12.95 -13.89 5.40
C ASP A 17 -12.27 -12.57 5.00
N VAL A 18 -11.27 -12.64 4.11
CA VAL A 18 -11.03 -11.49 3.22
C VAL A 18 -12.14 -11.52 2.18
N GLN A 19 -13.13 -10.65 2.35
CA GLN A 19 -14.05 -10.25 1.29
C GLN A 19 -13.25 -9.70 0.11
N VAL A 20 -12.81 -10.60 -0.75
CA VAL A 20 -12.30 -10.28 -2.08
C VAL A 20 -13.52 -9.79 -2.86
N MET A 21 -13.78 -8.48 -2.79
CA MET A 21 -14.62 -7.80 -3.76
C MET A 21 -14.15 -8.26 -5.13
N ARG A 22 -15.09 -8.78 -5.93
CA ARG A 22 -14.89 -9.50 -7.20
C ARG A 22 -14.40 -8.61 -8.35
N ASP A 23 -13.61 -7.60 -8.03
CA ASP A 23 -12.81 -6.84 -8.96
C ASP A 23 -11.37 -7.13 -8.54
N LEU A 24 -10.54 -7.69 -9.41
CA LEU A 24 -9.11 -8.02 -9.17
C LEU A 24 -8.23 -6.80 -8.78
N THR A 25 -8.85 -5.68 -8.46
CA THR A 25 -8.27 -4.50 -7.83
C THR A 25 -8.02 -4.84 -6.36
N TYR A 26 -6.81 -5.30 -6.05
CA TYR A 26 -6.33 -5.41 -4.67
C TYR A 26 -6.53 -4.06 -3.97
N ASN A 27 -7.55 -3.96 -3.12
CA ASN A 27 -7.79 -2.80 -2.28
C ASN A 27 -6.82 -2.89 -1.10
N GLU A 28 -5.54 -2.59 -1.35
CA GLU A 28 -4.61 -2.25 -0.28
C GLU A 28 -5.24 -1.11 0.52
N LEU A 29 -5.65 -1.38 1.75
CA LEU A 29 -6.21 -0.35 2.62
C LEU A 29 -5.04 0.43 3.22
N PRO A 30 -4.85 1.71 2.85
CA PRO A 30 -3.79 2.51 3.42
C PRO A 30 -4.16 2.85 4.88
N ILE A 31 -3.32 2.40 5.80
CA ILE A 31 -3.47 2.57 7.24
C ILE A 31 -3.02 3.98 7.63
N ALA A 32 -1.82 4.37 7.21
CA ALA A 32 -1.21 5.63 7.61
C ALA A 32 -0.16 6.12 6.62
N ILE A 33 0.05 7.43 6.58
CA ILE A 33 1.22 8.03 5.93
C ILE A 33 2.34 8.11 6.96
N LEU A 34 3.40 7.35 6.73
CA LEU A 34 4.56 7.28 7.62
C LEU A 34 5.56 8.41 7.38
N ASP A 35 5.69 8.85 6.12
CA ASP A 35 6.67 9.85 5.74
C ASP A 35 6.28 10.56 4.44
N ARG A 36 6.86 11.74 4.20
CA ARG A 36 6.65 12.54 3.00
C ARG A 36 8.00 13.04 2.48
N GLN A 37 8.30 12.75 1.22
CA GLN A 37 9.49 13.25 0.56
C GLN A 37 9.18 13.84 -0.82
N VAL A 38 10.03 14.74 -1.27
CA VAL A 38 9.98 15.28 -2.63
C VAL A 38 11.18 14.78 -3.40
N ARG A 39 10.94 13.90 -4.37
CA ARG A 39 11.99 13.35 -5.20
C ARG A 39 12.28 14.32 -6.35
N LYS A 40 13.45 14.95 -6.30
CA LYS A 40 13.93 15.81 -7.38
C LYS A 40 14.48 14.97 -8.52
N LEU A 41 13.85 15.07 -9.69
CA LEU A 41 14.34 14.54 -10.95
C LEU A 41 14.93 15.69 -11.77
N ARG A 42 15.65 15.35 -12.84
CA ARG A 42 16.40 16.31 -13.69
C ARG A 42 15.60 17.57 -14.06
N ASN A 43 14.30 17.42 -14.34
CA ASN A 43 13.43 18.52 -14.79
C ASN A 43 12.14 18.67 -13.97
N LYS A 44 11.95 17.89 -12.90
CA LYS A 44 10.69 17.91 -12.14
C LYS A 44 10.86 17.46 -10.70
N GLU A 45 10.06 18.02 -9.82
CA GLU A 45 9.95 17.59 -8.43
C GLU A 45 8.69 16.75 -8.27
N VAL A 46 8.82 15.53 -7.74
CA VAL A 46 7.70 14.59 -7.57
C VAL A 46 7.50 14.33 -6.07
N PRO A 47 6.45 14.91 -5.46
CA PRO A 47 6.07 14.59 -4.08
C PRO A 47 5.59 13.14 -3.97
N SER A 48 6.13 12.41 -3.01
CA SER A 48 5.81 11.01 -2.73
C SER A 48 5.64 10.82 -1.23
N VAL A 49 4.66 10.00 -0.86
CA VAL A 49 4.37 9.65 0.53
C VAL A 49 4.65 8.17 0.75
N LYS A 50 5.23 7.86 1.90
CA LYS A 50 5.42 6.50 2.38
C LYS A 50 4.13 6.08 3.06
N VAL A 51 3.45 5.09 2.51
CA VAL A 51 2.15 4.64 2.99
C VAL A 51 2.30 3.24 3.54
N LEU A 52 1.87 3.08 4.79
CA LEU A 52 1.67 1.78 5.41
C LEU A 52 0.30 1.27 4.96
N GLY A 53 0.27 0.10 4.32
CA GLY A 53 -0.94 -0.59 3.91
C GLY A 53 -1.04 -1.95 4.57
N ARG A 54 -2.26 -2.45 4.76
CA ARG A 54 -2.49 -3.84 5.16
C ARG A 54 -2.99 -4.61 3.94
N ASN A 55 -2.24 -5.63 3.53
CA ASN A 55 -2.63 -6.52 2.45
C ASN A 55 -2.79 -7.94 2.98
N GLN A 56 -4.05 -8.40 3.04
CA GLN A 56 -4.55 -9.72 3.47
C GLN A 56 -4.04 -10.25 4.84
N GLN A 57 -2.73 -10.24 5.11
CA GLN A 57 -2.09 -10.63 6.38
C GLN A 57 -0.76 -9.89 6.65
N VAL A 58 -0.25 -9.08 5.72
CA VAL A 58 1.07 -8.44 5.82
C VAL A 58 0.90 -6.92 5.83
N GLU A 59 1.63 -6.27 6.74
CA GLU A 59 1.83 -4.82 6.70
C GLU A 59 2.93 -4.51 5.68
N GLU A 60 2.55 -3.83 4.61
CA GLU A 60 3.45 -3.46 3.51
C GLU A 60 3.65 -1.96 3.52
N VAL A 61 4.88 -1.54 3.17
CA VAL A 61 5.23 -0.13 3.11
C VAL A 61 5.62 0.24 1.70
N THR A 62 4.78 1.03 1.06
CA THR A 62 4.96 1.42 -0.35
C THR A 62 5.12 2.93 -0.48
N TRP A 63 5.88 3.37 -1.50
CA TRP A 63 5.98 4.77 -1.86
C TRP A 63 4.99 5.09 -2.97
N GLN A 64 4.10 6.03 -2.70
CA GLN A 64 3.00 6.39 -3.59
C GLN A 64 3.03 7.89 -3.88
N ALA A 65 2.60 8.28 -5.08
CA ALA A 65 2.55 9.68 -5.45
C ALA A 65 1.55 10.43 -4.56
N GLU A 66 1.97 11.55 -3.98
CA GLU A 66 1.13 12.30 -3.03
C GLU A 66 -0.20 12.72 -3.64
N GLN A 67 -0.18 13.16 -4.91
CA GLN A 67 -1.39 13.55 -5.64
C GLN A 67 -2.43 12.42 -5.71
N VAL A 68 -1.98 11.17 -5.94
CA VAL A 68 -2.87 10.01 -6.05
C VAL A 68 -3.47 9.70 -4.68
N MET A 69 -2.63 9.72 -3.65
CA MET A 69 -3.05 9.48 -2.28
C MET A 69 -4.01 10.56 -1.78
N LYS A 70 -3.80 11.84 -2.14
CA LYS A 70 -4.73 12.93 -1.82
C LYS A 70 -6.09 12.77 -2.50
N SER A 71 -6.11 12.33 -3.75
CA SER A 71 -7.36 12.12 -4.48
C SER A 71 -8.14 10.90 -4.00
N LYS A 72 -7.44 9.78 -3.69
CA LYS A 72 -8.09 8.53 -3.27
C LYS A 72 -8.39 8.48 -1.76
N TYR A 73 -7.49 9.04 -0.95
CA TYR A 73 -7.52 8.93 0.51
C TYR A 73 -7.26 10.29 1.18
N PRO A 74 -8.10 11.31 0.90
CA PRO A 74 -7.90 12.67 1.43
C PRO A 74 -7.88 12.70 2.97
N TYR A 75 -8.59 11.79 3.64
CA TYR A 75 -8.65 11.69 5.10
C TYR A 75 -7.29 11.40 5.75
N LEU A 76 -6.37 10.71 5.06
CA LEU A 76 -5.02 10.45 5.57
C LEU A 76 -4.17 11.73 5.69
N PHE A 77 -4.55 12.77 4.95
CA PHE A 77 -3.88 14.08 4.98
C PHE A 77 -4.57 15.08 5.90
N GLN A 78 -5.73 14.75 6.47
CA GLN A 78 -6.48 15.63 7.37
C GLN A 78 -5.98 15.56 8.82
N SER A 79 -5.10 14.61 9.17
CA SER A 79 -4.48 14.52 10.49
C SER A 79 -3.28 15.48 10.64
N LYS A 80 -3.59 16.78 10.66
CA LYS A 80 -2.75 17.84 11.27
C LYS A 80 -3.66 18.98 11.68
N GLY A 81 -4.43 18.74 12.73
CA GLY A 81 -5.14 19.77 13.47
C GLY A 81 -5.06 19.42 14.95
N ASN A 82 -3.95 19.78 15.58
CA ASN A 82 -3.84 20.11 17.00
C ASN A 82 -2.50 20.85 17.17
N ASP A 83 -2.64 22.18 17.20
CA ASP A 83 -1.78 23.22 17.79
C ASP A 83 -0.25 23.11 17.64
#